data_AF-A0A4U0H1J4-F1
#
_entry.id   AF-A0A4U0H1J4-F1
#
_cell.length_a   1.000
_cell.length_b   1.000
_cell.length_c   1.000
_cell.angle_alpha   90.00
_cell.angle_beta   90.00
_cell.angle_gamma   90.00
#
_symmetry.space_group_name_H-M   'P 1'
#
loop_
_entity.id
_entity.type
_entity.pdbx_description
1 polymer ?
#
loop_
_entity_poly.entity_id
_entity_poly.type
_entity_poly.pdbx_seq_one_letter_code
_entity_poly.pdbx_strand_id
1 'polypeptide(L)'
;MKKQIFIIIIFFSSCISGGTLGGFDKRTFPTSKRALNNAIDIFYLRYPEYKMPDKWQDRDNWAERGYGFLEARIFYFNENPEEMYYVSFMGDSTMLADSEKISIAIRAVYNGGTGWILENDLYKQERERIETRFDKEIIHRLESYTQVKARREN
;
A
#
# COMPACT_ATOMS: atom_id res chain seq x y z
N MET A 1 35.47 -5.42 55.12
CA MET A 1 35.74 -4.83 53.79
C MET A 1 34.54 -5.11 52.90
N LYS A 2 33.83 -4.05 52.49
CA LYS A 2 32.58 -4.11 51.71
C LYS A 2 32.92 -4.39 50.24
N LYS A 3 32.37 -5.44 49.65
CA LYS A 3 32.45 -5.68 48.19
C LYS A 3 31.13 -5.20 47.57
N GLN A 4 31.13 -4.01 46.99
CA GLN A 4 30.03 -3.53 46.18
C GLN A 4 30.17 -4.14 44.78
N ILE A 5 29.19 -4.95 44.39
CA ILE A 5 29.08 -5.51 43.04
C ILE A 5 28.32 -4.47 42.21
N PHE A 6 29.01 -3.86 41.24
CA PHE A 6 28.40 -2.98 40.25
C PHE A 6 27.87 -3.86 39.10
N ILE A 7 26.54 -3.95 38.98
CA ILE A 7 25.89 -4.55 37.81
C ILE A 7 25.70 -3.44 36.78
N ILE A 8 26.47 -3.52 35.68
CA ILE A 8 26.32 -2.63 34.53
C ILE A 8 25.18 -3.19 33.67
N ILE A 9 24.01 -2.55 33.75
CA ILE A 9 22.88 -2.84 32.86
C ILE A 9 23.15 -2.10 31.54
N ILE A 10 23.55 -2.84 30.51
CA ILE A 10 23.68 -2.34 29.15
C ILE A 10 22.26 -2.21 28.58
N PHE A 11 21.71 -1.00 28.60
CA PHE A 11 20.53 -0.64 27.81
C PHE A 11 20.93 -0.63 26.33
N PHE A 12 20.61 -1.71 25.61
CA PHE A 12 20.56 -1.68 24.15
C PHE A 12 19.40 -0.78 23.75
N SER A 13 19.70 0.51 23.57
CA SER A 13 18.82 1.42 22.84
C SER A 13 18.85 1.03 21.37
N SER A 14 17.99 0.09 20.99
CA SER A 14 17.70 -0.17 19.58
C SER A 14 16.97 1.05 19.05
N CYS A 15 17.69 1.87 18.27
CA CYS A 15 17.10 2.89 17.40
C CYS A 15 16.02 2.22 16.56
N ILE A 16 14.75 2.44 16.91
CA ILE A 16 13.62 2.17 16.03
C ILE A 16 13.73 3.24 14.95
N SER A 17 14.54 2.99 13.93
CA SER A 17 14.48 3.74 12.68
C SER A 17 13.04 3.60 12.19
N GLY A 18 12.28 4.69 12.26
CA GLY A 18 10.91 4.77 11.76
C GLY A 18 10.95 4.63 10.24
N GLY A 19 11.03 3.39 9.76
CA GLY A 19 10.96 3.07 8.35
C GLY A 19 9.57 3.45 7.85
N THR A 20 9.51 4.34 6.86
CA THR A 20 8.31 4.47 6.05
C THR A 20 8.19 3.18 5.25
N LEU A 21 6.98 2.61 5.16
CA LEU A 21 6.71 1.58 4.15
C LEU A 21 7.07 2.23 2.80
N GLY A 22 8.04 1.64 2.09
CA GLY A 22 8.36 2.01 0.72
C GLY A 22 7.19 1.72 -0.21
N GLY A 23 7.44 1.54 -1.49
CA GLY A 23 6.39 1.14 -2.41
C GLY A 23 6.86 1.16 -3.83
N PHE A 24 6.13 0.40 -4.64
CA PHE A 24 6.27 0.36 -6.09
C PHE A 24 6.04 1.75 -6.69
N ASP A 25 6.24 1.89 -8.00
CA ASP A 25 6.12 3.18 -8.66
C ASP A 25 4.77 3.88 -8.34
N LYS A 26 4.82 5.19 -8.24
CA LYS A 26 3.65 6.01 -7.95
C LYS A 26 2.85 6.22 -9.21
N ARG A 27 1.53 6.23 -9.08
CA ARG A 27 0.59 6.66 -10.12
C ARG A 27 -0.03 7.98 -9.69
N THR A 28 0.42 9.06 -10.30
CA THR A 28 0.05 10.43 -9.98
C THR A 28 -1.09 10.89 -10.87
N PHE A 29 -2.26 11.13 -10.28
CA PHE A 29 -3.45 11.63 -10.93
C PHE A 29 -3.54 13.16 -10.73
N PRO A 30 -3.75 13.97 -11.79
CA PRO A 30 -4.02 15.40 -11.66
C PRO A 30 -5.47 15.63 -11.22
N THR A 31 -5.80 15.19 -10.02
CA THR A 31 -7.12 15.29 -9.41
C THR A 31 -7.01 15.35 -7.88
N SER A 32 -8.10 15.69 -7.22
CA SER A 32 -8.19 15.74 -5.75
C SER A 32 -8.31 14.34 -5.13
N LYS A 33 -7.93 14.22 -3.84
CA LYS A 33 -8.04 12.94 -3.10
C LYS A 33 -9.48 12.46 -3.04
N ARG A 34 -10.41 13.38 -2.84
CA ARG A 34 -11.85 13.11 -2.84
C ARG A 34 -12.33 12.51 -4.16
N ALA A 35 -11.92 13.09 -5.29
CA ALA A 35 -12.32 12.57 -6.61
C ALA A 35 -11.75 11.17 -6.86
N LEU A 36 -10.49 10.92 -6.48
CA LEU A 36 -9.89 9.59 -6.62
C LEU A 36 -10.51 8.56 -5.66
N ASN A 37 -10.84 8.94 -4.43
CA ASN A 37 -11.60 8.09 -3.50
C ASN A 37 -12.97 7.71 -4.09
N ASN A 38 -13.72 8.69 -4.60
CA ASN A 38 -15.01 8.42 -5.24
C ASN A 38 -14.86 7.45 -6.43
N ALA A 39 -13.78 7.58 -7.21
CA ALA A 39 -13.50 6.65 -8.31
C ALA A 39 -13.21 5.22 -7.82
N ILE A 40 -12.51 5.07 -6.68
CA ILE A 40 -12.29 3.76 -6.05
C ILE A 40 -13.62 3.17 -5.53
N ASP A 41 -14.47 3.98 -4.94
CA ASP A 41 -15.78 3.52 -4.46
C ASP A 41 -16.66 3.04 -5.63
N ILE A 42 -16.71 3.81 -6.73
CA ILE A 42 -17.38 3.40 -7.98
C ILE A 42 -16.76 2.12 -8.55
N PHE A 43 -15.44 1.99 -8.51
CA PHE A 43 -14.73 0.79 -8.94
C PHE A 43 -15.24 -0.44 -8.19
N TYR A 44 -15.28 -0.40 -6.85
CA TYR A 44 -15.75 -1.53 -6.04
C TYR A 44 -17.26 -1.81 -6.14
N LEU A 45 -18.07 -0.80 -6.48
CA LEU A 45 -19.49 -0.98 -6.76
C LEU A 45 -19.70 -1.73 -8.09
N ARG A 46 -18.87 -1.46 -9.10
CA ARG A 46 -18.97 -2.09 -10.43
C ARG A 46 -18.25 -3.42 -10.54
N TYR A 47 -17.18 -3.60 -9.77
CA TYR A 47 -16.32 -4.79 -9.77
C TYR A 47 -16.15 -5.32 -8.33
N PRO A 48 -17.23 -5.81 -7.69
CA PRO A 48 -17.17 -6.31 -6.32
C PRO A 48 -16.21 -7.50 -6.16
N GLU A 49 -15.90 -8.23 -7.23
CA GLU A 49 -14.93 -9.32 -7.26
C GLU A 49 -13.49 -8.89 -6.93
N TYR A 50 -13.18 -7.58 -6.98
CA TYR A 50 -11.89 -7.05 -6.54
C TYR A 50 -11.86 -6.69 -5.05
N LYS A 51 -12.96 -6.89 -4.31
CA LYS A 51 -12.95 -6.77 -2.85
C LYS A 51 -12.29 -8.00 -2.24
N MET A 52 -11.58 -7.78 -1.15
CA MET A 52 -11.00 -8.88 -0.37
C MET A 52 -12.11 -9.82 0.14
N PRO A 53 -12.02 -11.13 -0.14
CA PRO A 53 -12.98 -12.11 0.36
C PRO A 53 -12.74 -12.43 1.84
N ASP A 54 -13.78 -12.88 2.55
CA ASP A 54 -13.74 -13.16 3.99
C ASP A 54 -12.61 -14.11 4.41
N LYS A 55 -12.24 -15.08 3.55
CA LYS A 55 -11.14 -16.02 3.80
C LYS A 55 -9.78 -15.36 4.03
N TRP A 56 -9.63 -14.09 3.62
CA TRP A 56 -8.40 -13.31 3.75
C TRP A 56 -8.53 -12.12 4.71
N GLN A 57 -9.66 -11.99 5.42
CA GLN A 57 -9.93 -10.83 6.28
C GLN A 57 -8.90 -10.66 7.40
N ASP A 58 -8.32 -11.76 7.90
CA ASP A 58 -7.26 -11.78 8.90
C ASP A 58 -5.94 -11.13 8.42
N ARG A 59 -5.80 -10.92 7.11
CA ARG A 59 -4.63 -10.28 6.51
C ARG A 59 -4.70 -8.75 6.50
N ASP A 60 -5.88 -8.16 6.73
CA ASP A 60 -6.06 -6.72 6.83
C ASP A 60 -5.90 -6.21 8.27
N ASN A 61 -4.74 -6.51 8.86
CA ASN A 61 -4.38 -6.07 10.22
C ASN A 61 -3.42 -4.86 10.21
N TRP A 62 -3.33 -4.13 9.10
CA TRP A 62 -2.39 -3.03 8.93
C TRP A 62 -2.61 -1.89 9.92
N ALA A 63 -3.86 -1.60 10.28
CA ALA A 63 -4.20 -0.60 11.28
C ALA A 63 -3.64 -0.97 12.66
N GLU A 64 -3.79 -2.23 13.07
CA GLU A 64 -3.26 -2.77 14.33
C GLU A 64 -1.72 -2.74 14.39
N ARG A 65 -1.08 -2.84 13.22
CA ARG A 65 0.37 -2.75 13.06
C ARG A 65 0.89 -1.31 12.99
N GLY A 66 0.02 -0.31 13.20
CA GLY A 66 0.38 1.10 13.24
C GLY A 66 0.35 1.82 11.88
N TYR A 67 -0.17 1.18 10.83
CA TYR A 67 -0.23 1.73 9.48
C TYR A 67 -1.61 2.26 9.08
N GLY A 68 -2.54 2.38 10.04
CA GLY A 68 -3.91 2.86 9.78
C GLY A 68 -3.99 4.28 9.21
N PHE A 69 -2.96 5.10 9.47
CA PHE A 69 -2.85 6.47 8.94
C PHE A 69 -2.68 6.52 7.41
N LEU A 70 -2.33 5.41 6.76
CA LEU A 70 -2.12 5.36 5.31
C LEU A 70 -3.42 5.42 4.50
N GLU A 71 -4.59 5.24 5.15
CA GLU A 71 -5.90 5.20 4.49
C GLU A 71 -5.92 4.27 3.27
N ALA A 72 -5.27 3.11 3.40
CA ALA A 72 -5.05 2.21 2.30
C ALA A 72 -6.34 1.51 1.80
N ARG A 73 -6.22 0.88 0.64
CA ARG A 73 -7.23 0.04 -0.01
C ARG A 73 -6.58 -1.27 -0.43
N ILE A 74 -7.33 -2.37 -0.34
CA ILE A 74 -6.87 -3.68 -0.79
C ILE A 74 -7.61 -4.04 -2.08
N PHE A 75 -6.86 -4.22 -3.17
CA PHE A 75 -7.40 -4.76 -4.42
C PHE A 75 -7.09 -6.25 -4.49
N TYR A 76 -8.13 -7.07 -4.57
CA TYR A 76 -8.04 -8.52 -4.68
C TYR A 76 -8.11 -8.95 -6.15
N PHE A 77 -7.34 -9.98 -6.48
CA PHE A 77 -7.30 -10.59 -7.79
C PHE A 77 -7.44 -12.10 -7.62
N ASN A 78 -8.50 -12.68 -8.20
CA ASN A 78 -8.78 -14.11 -8.10
C ASN A 78 -8.11 -14.95 -9.19
N GLU A 79 -7.63 -14.33 -10.27
CA GLU A 79 -6.95 -15.04 -11.37
C GLU A 79 -5.51 -15.37 -11.00
N ASN A 80 -4.94 -16.43 -11.59
CA ASN A 80 -3.60 -16.93 -11.27
C ASN A 80 -2.46 -15.94 -11.61
N PRO A 81 -1.58 -15.58 -10.65
CA PRO A 81 -1.65 -15.93 -9.22
C PRO A 81 -2.72 -15.15 -8.47
N GLU A 82 -3.45 -15.83 -7.58
CA GLU A 82 -4.40 -15.20 -6.65
C GLU A 82 -3.63 -14.26 -5.72
N GLU A 83 -4.00 -12.98 -5.72
CA GLU A 83 -3.20 -11.92 -5.10
C GLU A 83 -4.05 -10.83 -4.45
N MET A 84 -3.46 -10.13 -3.48
CA MET A 84 -3.99 -8.89 -2.91
C MET A 84 -2.94 -7.81 -2.92
N TYR A 85 -3.30 -6.61 -3.36
CA TYR A 85 -2.42 -5.44 -3.38
C TYR A 85 -2.86 -4.44 -2.31
N TYR A 86 -1.99 -4.20 -1.32
CA TYR A 86 -2.19 -3.15 -0.32
C TYR A 86 -1.71 -1.83 -0.91
N VAL A 87 -2.63 -0.94 -1.25
CA VAL A 87 -2.39 0.32 -1.98
C VAL A 87 -2.72 1.50 -1.09
N SER A 88 -1.83 2.49 -1.01
CA SER A 88 -2.11 3.71 -0.24
C SER A 88 -1.92 4.98 -1.07
N PHE A 89 -2.47 6.07 -0.57
CA PHE A 89 -2.07 7.40 -1.00
C PHE A 89 -0.63 7.70 -0.60
N MET A 90 0.05 8.54 -1.40
CA MET A 90 1.42 8.99 -1.15
C MET A 90 1.41 10.44 -0.69
N GLY A 91 2.13 10.73 0.39
CA GLY A 91 2.16 12.04 1.04
C GLY A 91 1.58 11.98 2.45
N ASP A 92 1.80 13.03 3.22
CA ASP A 92 1.17 13.19 4.54
C ASP A 92 -0.23 13.80 4.43
N SER A 93 -0.95 13.87 5.55
CA SER A 93 -2.31 14.40 5.61
C SER A 93 -2.43 15.85 5.13
N THR A 94 -1.39 16.67 5.32
CA THR A 94 -1.36 18.07 4.91
C THR A 94 -1.19 18.17 3.40
N MET A 95 -0.25 17.41 2.83
CA MET A 95 -0.05 17.30 1.39
C MET A 95 -1.30 16.79 0.69
N LEU A 96 -2.04 15.85 1.29
CA LEU A 96 -3.21 15.25 0.67
C LEU A 96 -4.47 16.13 0.74
N ALA A 97 -4.55 17.08 1.68
CA ALA A 97 -5.75 17.90 1.89
C ALA A 97 -5.98 18.92 0.76
N ASP A 98 -4.93 19.60 0.31
CA ASP A 98 -5.01 20.73 -0.62
C ASP A 98 -4.27 20.50 -1.94
N SER A 99 -4.02 19.24 -2.32
CA SER A 99 -3.29 18.95 -3.55
C SER A 99 -4.19 18.80 -4.78
N GLU A 100 -3.79 19.48 -5.86
CA GLU A 100 -4.30 19.29 -7.22
C GLU A 100 -3.81 17.99 -7.87
N LYS A 101 -2.88 17.27 -7.22
CA LYS A 101 -2.30 16.02 -7.69
C LYS A 101 -2.21 14.99 -6.58
N ILE A 102 -2.71 13.80 -6.82
CA ILE A 102 -2.69 12.73 -5.83
C ILE A 102 -2.02 11.50 -6.41
N SER A 103 -1.09 10.96 -5.66
CA SER A 103 -0.38 9.74 -6.05
C SER A 103 -0.84 8.57 -5.19
N ILE A 104 -0.99 7.42 -5.83
CA ILE A 104 -1.18 6.12 -5.15
C ILE A 104 -0.05 5.17 -5.52
N ALA A 105 0.29 4.25 -4.63
CA ALA A 105 1.26 3.20 -4.91
C ALA A 105 0.90 1.91 -4.18
N ILE A 106 1.31 0.77 -4.76
CA ILE A 106 1.33 -0.50 -4.05
C ILE A 106 2.41 -0.41 -2.97
N ARG A 107 2.04 -0.78 -1.75
CA ARG A 107 2.91 -0.80 -0.58
C ARG A 107 3.39 -2.22 -0.26
N ALA A 108 2.51 -3.20 -0.47
CA ALA A 108 2.82 -4.60 -0.30
C ALA A 108 1.88 -5.49 -1.12
N VAL A 109 2.33 -6.71 -1.42
CA VAL A 109 1.56 -7.72 -2.14
C VAL A 109 1.44 -8.99 -1.31
N TYR A 110 0.27 -9.61 -1.30
CA TYR A 110 0.05 -10.93 -0.73
C TYR A 110 -0.31 -11.90 -1.84
N ASN A 111 0.35 -13.06 -1.89
CA ASN A 111 0.17 -14.08 -2.93
C ASN A 111 -0.14 -15.48 -2.35
N GLY A 112 -0.85 -15.53 -1.22
CA GLY A 112 -1.18 -16.79 -0.54
C GLY A 112 -0.10 -17.33 0.41
N GLY A 113 1.02 -16.61 0.56
CA GLY A 113 2.11 -16.96 1.46
C GLY A 113 1.85 -16.71 2.95
N THR A 114 2.91 -16.70 3.74
CA THR A 114 2.85 -16.49 5.20
C THR A 114 2.61 -15.02 5.58
N GLY A 115 2.99 -14.08 4.72
CA GLY A 115 2.89 -12.65 4.99
C GLY A 115 2.91 -11.81 3.72
N TRP A 116 2.76 -10.50 3.94
CA TRP A 116 2.84 -9.48 2.91
C TRP A 116 4.28 -9.28 2.45
N ILE A 117 4.49 -9.22 1.14
CA ILE A 117 5.78 -9.08 0.47
C ILE A 117 5.97 -7.62 0.08
N LEU A 118 7.13 -7.05 0.43
CA LEU A 118 7.47 -5.68 0.07
C LEU A 118 8.16 -5.64 -1.30
N GLU A 119 8.17 -4.47 -1.93
CA GLU A 119 8.82 -4.25 -3.23
C GLU A 119 10.30 -4.70 -3.24
N ASN A 120 11.04 -4.43 -2.16
CA ASN A 120 12.46 -4.76 -2.05
C ASN A 120 12.72 -6.27 -1.90
N ASP A 121 11.69 -7.06 -1.56
CA ASP A 121 11.78 -8.51 -1.43
C ASP A 121 11.48 -9.23 -2.76
N LEU A 122 11.11 -8.47 -3.80
CA LEU A 122 10.75 -9.00 -5.12
C LEU A 122 11.86 -8.79 -6.13
N TYR A 123 12.05 -9.81 -6.98
CA TYR A 123 12.88 -9.68 -8.17
C TYR A 123 12.26 -8.70 -9.17
N LYS A 124 13.09 -8.01 -9.95
CA LYS A 124 12.67 -6.98 -10.90
C LYS A 124 11.53 -7.43 -11.83
N GLN A 125 11.63 -8.63 -12.41
CA GLN A 125 10.61 -9.17 -13.32
C GLN A 125 9.25 -9.30 -12.65
N GLU A 126 9.23 -9.69 -11.38
CA GLU A 126 7.99 -9.87 -10.63
C GLU A 126 7.36 -8.52 -10.27
N ARG A 127 8.19 -7.51 -9.97
CA ARG A 127 7.70 -6.13 -9.80
C ARG A 127 7.04 -5.62 -11.07
N GLU A 128 7.70 -5.78 -12.22
CA GLU A 128 7.16 -5.36 -13.51
C GLU A 128 5.82 -6.05 -13.84
N ARG A 129 5.69 -7.35 -13.53
CA ARG A 129 4.42 -8.08 -13.69
C ARG A 129 3.30 -7.49 -12.84
N ILE A 130 3.56 -7.31 -11.53
CA ILE A 130 2.60 -6.77 -10.57
C ILE A 130 2.11 -5.40 -11.00
N GLU A 131 3.05 -4.52 -11.37
CA GLU A 131 2.76 -3.17 -11.81
C GLU A 131 2.00 -3.11 -13.12
N THR A 132 2.37 -3.96 -14.08
CA THR A 132 1.63 -4.09 -15.35
C THR A 132 0.19 -4.51 -15.11
N ARG A 133 -0.03 -5.49 -14.20
CA ARG A 133 -1.38 -5.92 -13.80
C ARG A 133 -2.15 -4.77 -13.16
N PHE A 134 -1.53 -4.07 -12.21
CA PHE A 134 -2.13 -2.92 -11.53
C PHE A 134 -2.53 -1.81 -12.51
N ASP A 135 -1.65 -1.48 -13.45
CA ASP A 135 -1.90 -0.46 -14.47
C ASP A 135 -3.09 -0.85 -15.38
N LYS A 136 -3.09 -2.10 -15.86
CA LYS A 136 -4.11 -2.64 -16.77
C LYS A 136 -5.47 -2.80 -16.12
N GLU A 137 -5.50 -3.32 -14.90
CA GLU A 137 -6.75 -3.72 -14.25
C GLU A 137 -7.33 -2.60 -13.38
N ILE A 138 -6.50 -1.89 -12.62
CA ILE A 138 -6.98 -0.89 -11.66
C ILE A 138 -6.86 0.52 -12.24
N ILE A 139 -5.64 0.94 -12.59
CA ILE A 139 -5.35 2.35 -12.95
C ILE A 139 -6.18 2.76 -14.16
N HIS A 140 -6.22 1.95 -15.22
CA HIS A 140 -7.02 2.24 -16.41
C HIS A 140 -8.51 2.53 -16.10
N ARG A 141 -9.09 1.86 -15.11
CA ARG A 141 -10.48 2.10 -14.68
C ARG A 141 -10.61 3.35 -13.81
N LEU A 142 -9.65 3.60 -12.92
CA LEU A 142 -9.64 4.84 -12.14
C LEU A 142 -9.49 6.06 -13.07
N GLU A 143 -8.68 5.97 -14.12
CA GLU A 143 -8.60 7.01 -15.16
C GLU A 143 -9.95 7.25 -15.85
N SER A 144 -10.70 6.18 -16.16
CA SER A 144 -12.01 6.32 -16.81
C SER A 144 -13.08 6.92 -15.89
N TYR A 145 -13.00 6.70 -14.57
CA TYR A 145 -13.94 7.32 -13.62
C TYR A 145 -13.55 8.75 -13.27
N THR A 146 -12.26 9.05 -13.21
CA THR A 146 -11.76 10.40 -12.91
C THR A 146 -11.65 11.30 -14.13
N GLN A 147 -11.74 10.75 -15.35
CA GLN A 147 -11.57 11.46 -16.63
C GLN A 147 -10.20 12.15 -16.76
N VAL A 148 -9.19 11.64 -16.06
CA VAL A 148 -7.80 12.14 -16.15
C VAL A 148 -6.83 10.97 -16.36
N LYS A 149 -5.67 11.27 -16.95
CA LYS A 149 -4.60 10.30 -17.13
C LYS A 149 -3.61 10.35 -15.97
N ALA A 150 -3.27 9.19 -15.44
CA ALA A 150 -2.24 9.05 -14.43
C ALA A 150 -0.85 9.10 -15.07
N ARG A 151 0.13 9.62 -14.35
CA ARG A 151 1.55 9.52 -14.69
C ARG A 151 2.24 8.54 -13.76
N ARG A 152 3.07 7.67 -14.33
CA ARG A 152 3.88 6.72 -13.57
C ARG A 152 5.24 7.36 -13.23
N GLU A 153 5.62 7.29 -11.96
CA GLU A 153 6.83 7.95 -11.41
C GLU A 153 7.54 7.00 -10.42
N ASN A 154 8.85 6.80 -10.59
CA ASN A 154 9.69 6.08 -9.61
C ASN A 154 10.02 6.95 -8.40
#